data_AF-A0A654M4S4-F1
#
_entry.id   AF-A0A654M4S4-F1
#
_cell.length_a   1.000
_cell.length_b   1.000
_cell.length_c   1.000
_cell.angle_alpha   90.00
_cell.angle_beta   90.00
_cell.angle_gamma   90.00
#
_symmetry.space_group_name_H-M   'P 1'
#
loop_
_entity.id
_entity.type
_entity.pdbx_description
1 polymer ?
#
loop_
_entity_poly.entity_id
_entity_poly.type
_entity_poly.pdbx_seq_one_letter_code
_entity_poly.pdbx_strand_id
1 'polypeptide(L)' 'MVGWSYIVICEKCGYISTEKLPEENAKQLLHEHEEGSEACTTGHIKLMKVRT' A
#
# COMPACT_ATOMS: atom_id res chain seq x y z
N MET A 1 -16.88 -8.92 15.02
CA MET A 1 -15.67 -8.07 15.02
C MET A 1 -15.54 -7.47 13.64
N VAL A 2 -15.40 -6.15 13.51
CA VAL A 2 -15.17 -5.53 12.20
C VAL A 2 -13.68 -5.65 11.90
N GLY A 3 -13.34 -6.43 10.87
CA GLY A 3 -11.97 -6.51 10.36
C GLY A 3 -11.64 -5.23 9.63
N TRP A 4 -10.46 -4.70 9.87
CA TRP A 4 -9.90 -3.64 9.05
C TRP A 4 -8.65 -4.17 8.39
N SER A 5 -8.53 -3.91 7.10
CA SER A 5 -7.36 -4.23 6.30
C SER A 5 -6.93 -2.97 5.56
N TYR A 6 -5.76 -3.02 4.96
CA TYR A 6 -5.16 -1.93 4.20
C TYR A 6 -4.75 -2.44 2.83
N ILE A 7 -4.86 -1.57 1.84
CA ILE A 7 -4.31 -1.78 0.50
C ILE A 7 -3.34 -0.64 0.19
N VAL A 8 -2.30 -0.95 -0.56
CA VAL A 8 -1.30 0.02 -1.02
C VAL A 8 -1.65 0.48 -2.43
N ILE A 9 -1.69 1.79 -2.66
CA ILE A 9 -1.97 2.38 -3.97
C ILE A 9 -0.87 3.38 -4.31
N CYS A 10 -0.23 3.26 -5.45
CA CYS A 10 0.70 4.25 -5.98
C CYS A 10 0.05 5.02 -7.13
N GLU A 11 -0.21 6.31 -6.93
CA GLU A 11 -0.83 7.18 -7.94
C GLU A 11 0.12 7.51 -9.10
N LYS A 12 1.43 7.27 -8.93
CA LYS A 12 2.43 7.57 -9.94
C LYS A 12 2.52 6.51 -11.04
N CYS A 13 2.63 5.25 -10.65
CA CYS A 13 2.77 4.12 -11.58
C CYS A 13 1.47 3.33 -11.77
N GLY A 14 0.43 3.65 -10.98
CA GLY A 14 -0.85 2.92 -11.01
C GLY A 14 -0.80 1.58 -10.28
N TYR A 15 0.23 1.32 -9.48
CA TYR A 15 0.32 0.10 -8.67
C TYR A 15 -0.80 0.07 -7.63
N ILE A 16 -1.51 -1.05 -7.53
CA ILE A 16 -2.56 -1.29 -6.54
C ILE A 16 -2.34 -2.69 -5.98
N SER A 17 -2.15 -2.79 -4.67
CA SER A 17 -2.13 -4.07 -3.99
C SER A 17 -3.53 -4.69 -4.05
N THR A 18 -3.63 -5.86 -4.68
CA THR A 18 -4.88 -6.61 -4.84
C THR A 18 -5.28 -7.33 -3.56
N GLU A 19 -4.35 -7.46 -2.60
CA GLU A 19 -4.57 -8.17 -1.35
C GLU A 19 -4.89 -7.21 -0.20
N LYS A 20 -5.84 -7.62 0.63
CA LYS A 20 -6.21 -6.89 1.85
C LYS A 20 -5.24 -7.28 2.95
N LEU A 21 -4.27 -6.42 3.21
CA LEU A 21 -3.16 -6.67 4.13
C LEU A 21 -3.47 -6.12 5.53
N PRO A 22 -2.93 -6.72 6.61
CA PRO A 22 -2.84 -6.04 7.89
C PRO A 22 -1.94 -4.80 7.78
N GLU A 23 -2.07 -3.85 8.71
CA GLU A 23 -1.37 -2.56 8.65
C GLU A 23 0.15 -2.71 8.53
N GLU A 24 0.75 -3.65 9.27
CA GLU A 24 2.18 -3.89 9.27
C GLU A 24 2.68 -4.37 7.90
N ASN A 25 1.99 -5.34 7.31
CA ASN A 25 2.34 -5.84 5.97
C ASN A 25 2.12 -4.76 4.90
N ALA A 26 1.09 -3.93 5.02
CA ALA A 26 0.84 -2.86 4.06
C ALA A 26 1.95 -1.79 4.11
N LYS A 27 2.48 -1.48 5.30
CA LYS A 27 3.64 -0.59 5.46
C LYS A 27 4.92 -1.20 4.87
N GLN A 28 5.13 -2.50 5.07
CA GLN A 28 6.27 -3.19 4.47
C GLN A 28 6.20 -3.17 2.94
N LEU A 29 5.03 -3.49 2.37
CA LEU A 29 4.81 -3.48 0.92
C LEU A 29 5.01 -2.08 0.31
N LEU A 30 4.63 -1.04 1.05
CA LEU A 30 4.88 0.35 0.67
C LEU A 30 6.39 0.63 0.62
N HIS A 31 7.15 0.18 1.62
CA HIS A 31 8.61 0.36 1.66
C HIS A 31 9.29 -0.41 0.52
N GLU A 32 8.90 -1.67 0.28
CA GLU A 32 9.42 -2.46 -0.83
C GLU A 32 9.12 -1.81 -2.19
N HIS A 33 7.94 -1.21 -2.35
CA HIS A 33 7.57 -0.50 -3.58
C HIS A 33 8.38 0.79 -3.76
N GLU A 34 8.66 1.51 -2.67
CA GLU A 34 9.51 2.70 -2.68
C GLU A 34 10.96 2.35 -3.01
N GLU A 35 11.53 1.33 -2.37
CA GLU A 35 12.91 0.88 -2.64
C GLU A 35 13.05 0.30 -4.04
N GLY A 36 12.04 -0.43 -4.53
CA GLY A 36 12.07 -1.08 -5.84
C GLY A 36 11.82 -0.14 -7.01
N SER A 37 11.41 1.11 -6.78
CA SER A 37 11.01 2.04 -7.83
C SER A 37 11.54 3.44 -7.59
N GLU A 38 12.65 3.79 -8.26
CA GLU A 38 13.28 5.13 -8.21
C GLU A 38 12.32 6.30 -8.54
N ALA A 39 11.25 6.02 -9.28
CA ALA A 39 10.23 7.03 -9.66
C ALA A 39 9.07 7.16 -8.66
N CYS A 40 8.88 6.20 -7.76
CA CYS A 40 7.75 6.14 -6.83
C CYS A 40 8.25 6.46 -5.41
N THR A 41 7.93 7.66 -4.92
CA THR A 41 8.27 8.09 -3.57
C THR A 41 7.08 7.93 -2.63
N THR A 42 7.30 7.96 -1.32
CA THR A 42 6.25 7.90 -0.29
C THR A 42 5.09 8.86 -0.55
N GLY A 43 5.35 10.02 -1.16
CA GLY A 43 4.32 11.01 -1.49
C GLY A 43 3.32 10.56 -2.57
N HIS A 44 3.69 9.59 -3.40
CA HIS A 44 2.81 9.01 -4.42
C HIS A 44 2.08 7.76 -3.93
N ILE A 45 2.55 7.15 -2.84
CA ILE A 45 2.04 5.89 -2.33
C ILE A 45 1.12 6.17 -1.14
N LYS A 46 -0.12 5.68 -1.21
CA LYS A 46 -1.16 5.86 -0.20
C LYS A 46 -1.58 4.52 0.39
N LEU A 47 -1.74 4.50 1.71
CA LEU A 47 -2.36 3.39 2.42
C LEU A 47 -3.86 3.65 2.56
N MET A 48 -4.67 2.81 1.93
CA MET A 48 -6.11 2.91 1.95
C MET A 48 -6.69 1.87 2.91
N LYS A 49 -7.43 2.34 3.90
CA LYS A 49 -8.09 1.47 4.87
C LYS A 49 -9.39 0.93 4.29
N VAL A 50 -9.52 -0.39 4.26
CA VAL A 50 -10.69 -1.11 3.75
C VAL A 50 -11.31 -1.97 4.84
N ARG A 51 -12.64 -2.07 4.83
CA ARG A 51 -13.37 -2.93 5.75
C ARG A 51 -13.40 -4.37 5.21
N THR A 52 -13.16 -5.33 6.09
CA THR A 52 -13.27 -6.77 5.83
C THR A 52 -14.49 -7.37 6.52
#